data_AF-A0A7W7QNT5-F1
#
_entry.id   AF-A0A7W7QNT5-F1
#
_cell.length_a   1.000
_cell.length_b   1.000
_cell.length_c   1.000
_cell.angle_alpha   90.00
_cell.angle_beta   90.00
_cell.angle_gamma   90.00
#
_symmetry.space_group_name_H-M   'P 1'
#
loop_
_entity.id
_entity.type
_entity.pdbx_description
1 polymer ?
#
loop_
_entity_poly.entity_id
_entity_poly.type
_entity_poly.pdbx_seq_one_letter_code
_entity_poly.pdbx_strand_id
1 'polypeptide(L)'
;MSTDAPGTAHRNHCPTCLWSRHLDRTPGDRAADCASGMAPIAIHARQDGEWAIIHRCTACGTLDANRVAGDDNPLTLMRLAVAPLARPPFPLDYFARL
;
A
#
# COMPACT_ATOMS: atom_id res chain seq x y z
N MET A 1 -15.34 -2.37 17.31
CA MET A 1 -15.12 -2.19 15.86
C MET A 1 -15.76 -3.37 15.17
N SER A 2 -16.64 -3.11 14.19
CA SER A 2 -17.33 -4.17 13.44
C SER A 2 -16.31 -5.13 12.83
N THR A 3 -16.52 -6.43 12.99
CA THR A 3 -15.65 -7.49 12.45
C THR A 3 -15.89 -7.77 10.97
N ASP A 4 -16.96 -7.21 10.38
CA ASP A 4 -17.29 -7.32 8.96
C ASP A 4 -16.94 -6.03 8.21
N ALA A 5 -15.65 -5.83 7.96
CA ALA A 5 -15.20 -4.85 6.98
C ALA A 5 -14.93 -5.56 5.63
N PRO A 6 -15.34 -4.96 4.49
CA PRO A 6 -15.12 -5.56 3.17
C PRO A 6 -13.63 -5.67 2.87
N GLY A 7 -13.25 -6.72 2.13
CA GLY A 7 -11.86 -6.91 1.66
C GLY A 7 -10.87 -7.43 2.71
N THR A 8 -11.33 -7.83 3.89
CA THR A 8 -10.47 -8.32 4.99
C THR A 8 -9.98 -9.77 4.83
N ALA A 9 -10.70 -10.61 4.08
CA ALA A 9 -10.44 -12.05 3.96
C ALA A 9 -9.06 -12.41 3.38
N HIS A 10 -8.51 -11.55 2.52
CA HIS A 10 -7.22 -11.75 1.86
C HIS A 10 -6.22 -10.63 2.17
N ARG A 11 -6.42 -9.91 3.28
CA ARG A 11 -5.54 -8.82 3.69
C ARG A 11 -4.17 -9.37 4.12
N ASN A 12 -3.10 -8.84 3.53
CA ASN A 12 -1.72 -9.21 3.84
C ASN A 12 -0.95 -8.10 4.60
N HIS A 13 -1.64 -7.04 5.02
CA HIS A 13 -1.03 -5.95 5.79
C HIS A 13 -1.74 -5.70 7.12
N CYS A 14 -1.04 -5.04 8.04
CA CYS A 14 -1.62 -4.53 9.27
C CYS A 14 -2.58 -3.37 8.95
N PRO A 15 -3.83 -3.37 9.42
CA PRO A 15 -4.78 -2.29 9.10
C PRO A 15 -4.38 -0.94 9.71
N THR A 16 -3.52 -0.91 10.74
CA THR A 16 -3.10 0.33 11.40
C THR A 16 -1.90 0.99 10.71
N CYS A 17 -0.82 0.22 10.49
CA CYS A 17 0.43 0.75 9.94
C CYS A 17 0.64 0.45 8.46
N LEU A 18 -0.21 -0.40 7.86
CA LEU A 18 -0.19 -0.82 6.46
C LEU A 18 1.06 -1.61 6.03
N TRP A 19 1.93 -2.03 6.97
CA TRP A 19 3.04 -2.91 6.65
C TRP A 19 2.57 -4.34 6.37
N SER A 20 3.19 -4.96 5.38
CA SER A 20 2.99 -6.36 5.00
C SER A 20 4.24 -7.21 5.33
N ARG A 21 4.17 -8.51 5.11
CA ARG A 21 5.29 -9.44 5.18
C ARG A 21 5.44 -10.16 3.85
N HIS A 22 6.66 -10.21 3.32
CA HIS A 22 6.95 -10.87 2.05
C HIS A 22 7.00 -12.38 2.26
N LEU A 23 5.84 -13.01 2.16
CA LEU A 23 5.68 -14.46 2.33
C LEU A 23 5.52 -15.18 0.99
N ASP A 24 4.98 -14.50 -0.01
CA ASP A 24 4.59 -15.10 -1.28
C ASP A 24 5.55 -14.68 -2.41
N ARG A 25 5.92 -15.61 -3.31
CA ARG A 25 6.50 -15.24 -4.62
C ARG A 25 5.38 -15.04 -5.64
N THR A 26 4.37 -15.90 -5.56
CA THR A 26 3.09 -15.79 -6.23
C THR A 26 1.98 -15.81 -5.18
N PRO A 27 0.88 -15.06 -5.35
CA PRO A 27 -0.13 -14.91 -4.30
C PRO A 27 -0.61 -16.25 -3.73
N GLY A 28 -0.40 -16.45 -2.42
CA GLY A 28 -0.82 -17.64 -1.68
C GLY A 28 0.18 -18.81 -1.64
N ASP A 29 1.33 -18.75 -2.33
CA ASP A 29 2.29 -19.87 -2.36
C ASP A 29 3.18 -20.00 -1.11
N ARG A 30 3.29 -18.94 -0.30
CA ARG A 30 4.16 -18.87 0.87
C ARG A 30 5.62 -19.25 0.61
N ALA A 31 6.10 -19.01 -0.61
CA ALA A 31 7.40 -19.48 -1.09
C ALA A 31 8.52 -18.41 -1.07
N ALA A 32 8.30 -17.23 -0.48
CA ALA A 32 9.31 -16.17 -0.47
C ALA A 32 10.49 -16.48 0.47
N ASP A 33 11.71 -16.34 -0.04
CA ASP A 33 12.94 -16.70 0.69
C ASP A 33 13.28 -15.75 1.84
N CYS A 34 12.86 -14.48 1.75
CA CYS A 34 13.31 -13.46 2.69
C CYS A 34 12.44 -13.36 3.96
N ALA A 35 11.15 -13.70 3.88
CA ALA A 35 10.16 -13.53 4.95
C ALA A 35 10.16 -12.14 5.64
N SER A 36 10.71 -11.12 4.97
CA SER A 36 11.02 -9.80 5.53
C SER A 36 9.80 -8.87 5.49
N GLY A 37 9.86 -7.78 6.24
CA GLY A 37 8.82 -6.75 6.19
C GLY A 37 8.72 -6.12 4.79
N MET A 38 7.51 -5.71 4.42
CA MET A 38 7.28 -4.90 3.23
C MET A 38 6.70 -3.54 3.60
N ALA A 39 7.45 -2.51 3.25
CA ALA A 39 7.07 -1.12 3.49
C ALA A 39 5.96 -0.70 2.52
N PRO A 40 4.88 -0.05 2.98
CA PRO A 40 3.93 0.59 2.09
C PRO A 40 4.58 1.85 1.51
N ILE A 41 4.71 1.93 0.18
CA ILE A 41 5.45 3.00 -0.50
C ILE A 41 4.59 3.89 -1.40
N ALA A 42 3.42 3.41 -1.84
CA ALA A 42 2.51 4.19 -2.68
C ALA A 42 1.07 3.68 -2.61
N ILE A 43 0.14 4.51 -3.07
CA ILE A 43 -1.25 4.13 -3.37
C ILE A 43 -1.41 4.11 -4.90
N HIS A 44 -2.03 3.05 -5.40
CA HIS A 44 -2.48 2.92 -6.79
C HIS A 44 -4.00 2.97 -6.83
N ALA A 45 -4.56 4.05 -7.40
CA ALA A 45 -5.98 4.15 -7.70
C ALA A 45 -6.27 3.38 -9.01
N ARG A 46 -7.07 2.32 -8.91
CA ARG A 46 -7.40 1.44 -10.03
C ARG A 46 -8.57 2.01 -10.84
N GLN A 47 -8.74 1.52 -12.07
CA GLN A 47 -9.79 1.98 -12.99
C GLN A 47 -11.22 1.72 -12.47
N ASP A 48 -11.39 0.69 -11.65
CA ASP A 48 -12.67 0.32 -11.01
C ASP A 48 -12.98 1.18 -9.77
N GLY A 49 -12.15 2.17 -9.46
CA GLY A 49 -12.29 3.06 -8.30
C GLY A 49 -11.71 2.48 -7.00
N GLU A 50 -11.26 1.23 -7.02
CA GLU A 50 -10.64 0.59 -5.86
C GLU A 50 -9.19 1.07 -5.67
N TRP A 51 -8.74 1.07 -4.41
CA TRP A 51 -7.36 1.44 -4.08
C TRP A 51 -6.54 0.19 -3.74
N ALA A 52 -5.29 0.19 -4.18
CA ALA A 52 -4.29 -0.79 -3.77
C ALA A 52 -3.09 -0.08 -3.15
N ILE A 53 -2.49 -0.72 -2.15
CA ILE A 53 -1.24 -0.33 -1.52
C ILE A 53 -0.11 -1.03 -2.26
N ILE A 54 0.87 -0.27 -2.72
CA ILE A 54 2.11 -0.82 -3.27
C ILE A 54 3.10 -1.01 -2.12
N HIS A 55 3.53 -2.25 -1.93
CA HIS A 55 4.48 -2.65 -0.92
C HIS A 55 5.84 -2.94 -1.55
N ARG A 56 6.93 -2.58 -0.86
CA ARG A 56 8.30 -2.93 -1.24
C ARG A 56 8.96 -3.75 -0.14
N CYS A 57 9.45 -4.94 -0.47
CA CYS A 57 10.22 -5.75 0.46
C CYS A 57 11.51 -5.05 0.86
N THR A 58 11.80 -4.99 2.16
CA THR A 58 13.00 -4.33 2.69
C THR A 58 14.29 -5.11 2.45
N ALA A 59 14.20 -6.41 2.13
CA ALA A 59 15.36 -7.27 1.90
C ALA A 59 15.70 -7.44 0.42
N CYS A 60 14.73 -7.85 -0.42
CA CYS A 60 14.97 -8.16 -1.84
C CYS A 60 14.43 -7.10 -2.82
N GLY A 61 13.67 -6.11 -2.34
CA GLY A 61 13.14 -5.03 -3.17
C GLY A 61 11.94 -5.38 -4.04
N THR A 62 11.44 -6.62 -4.02
CA THR A 62 10.20 -7.03 -4.72
C THR A 62 9.05 -6.09 -4.39
N LEU A 63 8.28 -5.75 -5.42
CA LEU A 63 7.06 -4.96 -5.31
C LEU A 63 5.83 -5.86 -5.39
N ASP A 64 4.86 -5.58 -4.53
CA ASP A 64 3.58 -6.29 -4.55
C ASP A 64 2.43 -5.32 -4.28
N ALA A 65 1.23 -5.65 -4.78
CA ALA A 65 0.07 -4.79 -4.69
C ALA A 65 -1.06 -5.47 -3.92
N ASN A 66 -1.43 -4.90 -2.78
CA ASN A 66 -2.51 -5.41 -1.93
C ASN A 66 -3.71 -4.46 -1.94
N ARG A 67 -4.93 -5.00 -2.08
CA ARG A 67 -6.16 -4.19 -2.03
C ARG A 67 -6.33 -3.57 -0.65
N VAL A 68 -6.82 -2.33 -0.60
CA VAL A 68 -7.26 -1.68 0.64
C VAL A 68 -8.48 -2.39 1.21
N ALA A 69 -8.48 -2.64 2.52
CA ALA A 69 -9.61 -3.20 3.24
C ALA A 69 -10.43 -2.10 3.93
N GLY A 70 -11.72 -2.36 4.18
CA GLY A 70 -12.63 -1.36 4.78
C GLY A 70 -12.30 -0.98 6.23
N ASP A 71 -11.43 -1.73 6.91
CA ASP A 71 -10.94 -1.44 8.27
C ASP A 71 -9.52 -0.85 8.30
N ASP A 72 -8.92 -0.57 7.14
CA ASP A 72 -7.63 0.10 7.08
C ASP A 72 -7.73 1.54 7.62
N ASN A 73 -6.70 1.97 8.34
CA ASN A 73 -6.67 3.29 8.94
C ASN A 73 -6.69 4.38 7.85
N PRO A 74 -7.76 5.19 7.76
CA PRO A 74 -7.91 6.17 6.69
C PRO A 74 -6.84 7.26 6.74
N LEU A 75 -6.35 7.63 7.93
CA LEU A 75 -5.30 8.63 8.07
C LEU A 75 -3.97 8.11 7.52
N THR A 76 -3.62 6.84 7.78
CA THR A 76 -2.39 6.23 7.27
C THR A 76 -2.44 6.10 5.74
N LEU A 77 -3.59 5.69 5.18
CA LEU A 77 -3.82 5.63 3.74
C LEU A 77 -3.67 7.00 3.07
N MET A 78 -4.36 8.02 3.59
CA MET A 78 -4.31 9.36 3.02
C MET A 78 -2.91 9.96 3.10
N ARG A 79 -2.18 9.76 4.21
CA ARG A 79 -0.78 10.19 4.33
C ARG A 79 0.10 9.60 3.25
N LEU A 80 -0.09 8.32 2.91
CA LEU A 80 0.66 7.68 1.84
C LEU A 80 0.28 8.24 0.46
N ALA A 81 -1.02 8.41 0.20
CA ALA A 81 -1.53 8.93 -1.07
C ALA A 81 -1.04 10.34 -1.38
N VAL A 82 -0.99 11.23 -0.38
CA VAL A 82 -0.62 12.64 -0.58
C VAL A 82 0.87 12.92 -0.35
N ALA A 83 1.66 11.91 0.05
CA ALA A 83 3.09 12.10 0.33
C ALA A 83 3.88 12.74 -0.83
N PRO A 84 3.64 12.39 -2.12
CA PRO A 84 4.32 13.04 -3.24
C PRO A 84 3.95 14.52 -3.39
N LEU A 85 2.73 14.93 -3.03
CA LEU A 85 2.29 16.33 -3.09
C LEU A 85 2.91 17.17 -1.97
N ALA A 86 3.14 16.58 -0.80
CA ALA A 86 3.81 17.25 0.32
C ALA A 86 5.33 17.40 0.11
N ARG A 87 5.93 16.58 -0.76
CA ARG A 87 7.37 16.57 -1.07
C ARG A 87 7.58 16.38 -2.58
N PRO A 88 7.15 17.34 -3.40
CA PRO A 88 7.22 17.22 -4.84
C PRO A 88 8.68 17.29 -5.32
N PRO A 89 9.05 16.60 -6.41
CA PRO A 89 10.39 16.67 -6.96
C PRO A 89 10.67 17.99 -7.71
N PHE A 90 9.70 18.91 -7.74
CA PHE A 90 9.76 20.22 -8.38
C PHE A 90 8.79 21.20 -7.68
N PRO A 91 8.96 22.53 -7.85
CA PRO A 91 8.02 23.51 -7.31
C PRO A 91 6.61 23.39 -7.91
N LEU A 92 5.57 23.39 -7.07
CA LEU A 92 4.17 23.23 -7.53
C LEU A 92 3.63 24.47 -8.25
N ASP A 93 4.20 25.65 -8.03
CA ASP A 93 3.81 26.89 -8.71
C ASP A 93 4.06 26.84 -10.23
N TYR A 94 4.80 25.84 -10.72
CA TYR A 94 4.98 25.62 -12.15
C TYR A 94 3.67 25.30 -12.86
N PHE A 95 2.72 24.66 -12.18
CA PHE A 95 1.40 24.39 -12.75
C PHE A 95 0.52 25.64 -12.89
N ALA A 96 0.79 26.70 -12.12
CA ALA A 96 0.03 27.95 -12.22
C ALA A 96 0.39 28.77 -13.48
N ARG A 97 1.40 28.33 -14.24
CA ARG A 97 1.88 28.98 -15.49
C ARG A 97 1.45 28.22 -16.75
N LEU A 98 0.75 27.10 -16.59
CA LEU A 98 0.14 26.31 -17.67
C LEU A 98 -1.31 26.76 -17.86
#